data_AF-A0A0R1JV33-F1
#
_entry.id   AF-A0A0R1JV33-F1
#
_cell.length_a   1.000
_cell.length_b   1.000
_cell.length_c   1.000
_cell.angle_alpha   90.00
_cell.angle_beta   90.00
_cell.angle_gamma   90.00
#
_symmetry.space_group_name_H-M   'P 1'
#
loop_
_entity.id
_entity.type
_entity.pdbx_description
1 polymer ?
#
loop_
_entity_poly.entity_id
_entity_poly.type
_entity_poly.pdbx_seq_one_letter_code
_entity_poly.pdbx_strand_id
1 'polypeptide(L)'
;MNLADYETLVAQLAVEIRRYLVSRGADPETAADIVQDMFVKVLESDLVLPPEKLRPYLYRVAWSTYLDAYRRRQRYRQLVDRYLGPALQRPPAPSAPPTVADQALQRGLARLKPRDRQLLIHRYSEEWSFRQLARALNITEGAAKMRVYRVQRKLERLMRRVYREDGHRI
;
A
#
# COMPACT_ATOMS: atom_id res chain seq x y z
N MET A 1 13.72 10.13 -33.71
CA MET A 1 13.53 11.13 -32.64
C MET A 1 14.90 11.72 -32.36
N ASN A 2 15.06 13.05 -32.37
CA ASN A 2 16.33 13.65 -31.96
C ASN A 2 16.43 13.65 -30.43
N LEU A 3 17.60 13.98 -29.87
CA LEU A 3 17.82 13.95 -28.43
C LEU A 3 16.93 14.96 -27.68
N ALA A 4 16.72 16.16 -28.23
CA ALA A 4 15.91 17.21 -27.62
C ALA A 4 14.41 16.84 -27.53
N ASP A 5 13.87 16.19 -28.55
CA ASP A 5 12.51 15.67 -28.58
C ASP A 5 12.31 14.57 -27.53
N TYR A 6 13.34 13.75 -27.34
CA TYR A 6 13.33 12.68 -26.34
C TYR A 6 13.37 13.23 -24.92
N GLU A 7 14.27 14.19 -24.62
CA GLU A 7 14.34 14.86 -23.33
C GLU A 7 13.01 15.56 -22.98
N THR A 8 12.40 16.23 -23.97
CA THR A 8 11.09 16.89 -23.80
C THR A 8 9.99 15.89 -23.46
N LEU A 9 9.93 14.76 -24.17
CA LEU A 9 8.98 13.69 -23.88
C LEU A 9 9.18 13.12 -22.46
N VAL A 10 10.42 12.85 -22.07
CA VAL A 10 10.77 12.33 -20.75
C VAL A 10 10.37 13.30 -19.64
N ALA A 11 10.64 14.59 -19.80
CA ALA A 11 10.27 15.62 -18.83
C ALA A 11 8.73 15.72 -18.66
N GLN A 12 7.98 15.67 -19.77
CA GLN A 12 6.52 15.66 -19.72
C GLN A 12 5.97 14.42 -19.00
N LEU A 13 6.52 13.25 -19.31
CA LEU A 13 6.15 11.98 -18.67
C LEU A 13 6.48 11.99 -17.17
N ALA A 14 7.59 12.59 -16.76
CA ALA A 14 7.96 12.75 -15.36
C ALA A 14 6.88 13.53 -14.59
N VAL A 15 6.44 14.67 -15.12
CA VAL A 15 5.39 15.50 -14.52
C VAL A 15 4.06 14.76 -14.46
N GLU A 16 3.70 14.06 -15.53
CA GLU A 16 2.46 13.29 -15.63
C GLU A 16 2.43 12.14 -14.61
N ILE A 17 3.51 11.36 -14.53
CA ILE A 17 3.64 10.23 -13.60
C ILE A 17 3.67 10.72 -12.16
N ARG A 18 4.34 11.84 -11.86
CA ARG A 18 4.30 12.42 -10.51
C ARG A 18 2.87 12.78 -10.10
N ARG A 19 2.12 13.47 -10.96
CA ARG A 19 0.69 13.79 -10.71
C ARG A 19 -0.14 12.53 -10.56
N TYR A 20 0.13 11.51 -11.37
CA TYR A 20 -0.50 10.21 -11.25
C TYR A 20 -0.24 9.59 -9.87
N LEU A 21 1.00 9.54 -9.39
CA LEU A 21 1.34 8.97 -8.08
C LEU A 21 0.70 9.74 -6.92
N VAL A 22 0.70 11.08 -6.99
CA VAL A 22 0.00 11.93 -6.00
C VAL A 22 -1.50 11.62 -5.99
N SER A 23 -2.13 11.52 -7.16
CA SER A 23 -3.55 11.12 -7.27
C SER A 23 -3.84 9.70 -6.75
N ARG A 24 -2.80 8.88 -6.54
CA ARG A 24 -2.86 7.52 -6.00
C ARG A 24 -2.49 7.46 -4.51
N GLY A 25 -2.24 8.59 -3.86
CA GLY A 25 -2.03 8.69 -2.41
C GLY A 25 -0.57 8.82 -1.98
N ALA A 26 0.37 9.02 -2.90
CA ALA A 26 1.72 9.44 -2.52
C ALA A 26 1.71 10.92 -2.09
N ASP A 27 2.46 11.27 -1.05
CA ASP A 27 2.80 12.68 -0.81
C ASP A 27 3.72 13.22 -1.93
N PRO A 28 3.79 14.55 -2.15
CA PRO A 28 4.52 15.14 -3.27
C PRO A 28 6.02 14.80 -3.30
N GLU A 29 6.66 14.70 -2.14
CA GLU A 29 8.08 14.35 -2.01
C GLU A 29 8.30 12.89 -2.39
N THR A 30 7.55 11.97 -1.78
CA THR A 30 7.60 10.55 -2.15
C THR A 30 7.33 10.35 -3.63
N ALA A 31 6.36 11.07 -4.22
CA ALA A 31 6.08 10.98 -5.65
C ALA A 31 7.26 11.44 -6.52
N ALA A 32 8.02 12.45 -6.09
CA ALA A 32 9.21 12.91 -6.79
C ALA A 32 10.35 11.86 -6.71
N ASP A 33 10.60 11.32 -5.52
CA ASP A 33 11.60 10.27 -5.29
C ASP A 33 11.32 9.03 -6.15
N ILE A 34 10.06 8.59 -6.21
CA ILE A 34 9.68 7.43 -7.03
C ILE A 34 9.90 7.68 -8.52
N VAL A 35 9.65 8.89 -9.00
CA VAL A 35 9.91 9.24 -10.40
C VAL A 35 11.40 9.20 -10.70
N GLN A 36 12.24 9.71 -9.78
CA GLN A 36 13.69 9.61 -9.90
C GLN A 36 14.15 8.15 -9.93
N ASP A 37 13.75 7.34 -8.95
CA ASP A 37 14.09 5.91 -8.87
C ASP A 37 13.62 5.12 -10.09
N MET A 38 12.45 5.46 -10.63
CA MET A 38 11.94 4.87 -11.87
C MET A 38 12.89 5.16 -13.03
N PHE A 39 13.32 6.41 -13.21
CA PHE A 39 14.21 6.76 -14.32
C PHE A 39 15.58 6.12 -14.19
N VAL A 40 16.15 6.06 -12.98
CA VAL A 40 17.40 5.33 -12.73
C VAL A 40 17.29 3.89 -13.20
N LYS A 41 16.24 3.16 -12.76
CA LYS A 41 16.01 1.76 -13.18
C LYS A 41 15.85 1.58 -14.69
N VAL A 42 15.24 2.55 -15.35
CA VAL A 42 15.02 2.50 -16.81
C VAL A 42 16.32 2.75 -17.55
N LEU A 43 17.13 3.72 -17.10
CA LEU A 43 18.44 4.03 -17.67
C LEU A 43 19.46 2.91 -17.45
N GLU A 44 19.37 2.19 -16.34
CA GLU A 44 20.20 1.01 -16.05
C GLU A 44 19.74 -0.25 -16.81
N SER A 45 18.56 -0.22 -17.44
CA SER A 45 18.05 -1.37 -18.17
C SER A 45 18.54 -1.37 -19.62
N ASP A 46 18.99 -2.52 -20.13
CA ASP A 46 19.30 -2.72 -21.56
C ASP A 46 18.03 -2.79 -22.44
N LEU A 47 16.91 -2.22 -21.98
CA LEU A 47 15.61 -2.41 -22.57
C LEU A 47 15.38 -1.45 -23.74
N VAL A 48 15.29 -2.00 -24.95
CA VAL A 48 14.88 -1.25 -26.14
C VAL A 48 13.37 -1.42 -26.34
N LEU A 49 12.62 -0.33 -26.17
CA LEU A 49 11.17 -0.29 -26.40
C LEU A 49 10.80 0.59 -27.61
N PRO A 50 9.79 0.20 -28.39
CA PRO A 50 9.20 1.11 -29.36
C PRO A 50 8.53 2.29 -28.64
N PRO A 51 8.50 3.49 -29.24
CA PRO A 51 8.00 4.73 -28.59
C PRO A 51 6.60 4.60 -27.99
N GLU A 52 5.68 3.91 -28.66
CA GLU A 52 4.30 3.68 -28.19
C GLU A 52 4.20 2.85 -26.90
N LYS A 53 5.21 2.03 -26.59
CA LYS A 53 5.24 1.19 -25.38
C LYS A 53 5.95 1.86 -24.21
N LEU A 54 6.70 2.94 -24.46
CA LEU A 54 7.47 3.64 -23.43
C LEU A 54 6.57 4.18 -22.32
N ARG A 55 5.54 4.95 -22.68
CA ARG A 55 4.61 5.55 -21.70
C ARG A 55 3.94 4.49 -20.80
N PRO A 56 3.22 3.47 -21.30
CA PRO A 56 2.61 2.46 -20.43
C PRO A 56 3.63 1.64 -19.63
N TYR A 57 4.85 1.46 -20.15
CA TYR A 57 5.94 0.83 -19.41
C TYR A 57 6.39 1.69 -18.22
N LEU A 58 6.67 2.99 -18.41
CA LEU A 58 7.05 3.90 -17.32
C LEU A 58 6.00 3.96 -16.22
N TYR A 59 4.72 4.01 -16.59
CA TYR A 59 3.61 3.93 -15.62
C TYR A 59 3.65 2.66 -14.77
N ARG A 60 3.97 1.51 -15.39
CA ARG A 60 4.11 0.24 -14.68
C ARG A 60 5.31 0.26 -13.74
N VAL A 61 6.47 0.74 -14.20
CA VAL A 61 7.69 0.83 -13.39
C VAL A 61 7.47 1.76 -12.21
N ALA A 62 6.95 2.98 -12.43
CA ALA A 62 6.60 3.93 -11.36
C ALA A 62 5.70 3.31 -10.30
N TRP A 63 4.63 2.63 -10.72
CA TRP A 63 3.69 2.01 -9.80
C TRP A 63 4.34 0.87 -8.99
N SER A 64 5.17 0.05 -9.64
CA SER A 64 5.90 -1.01 -8.94
C SER A 64 6.90 -0.45 -7.93
N THR A 65 7.67 0.57 -8.31
CA THR A 65 8.64 1.26 -7.43
C THR A 65 7.92 1.90 -6.24
N TYR A 66 6.77 2.56 -6.45
CA TYR A 66 5.96 3.11 -5.37
C TYR A 66 5.51 2.04 -4.38
N LEU A 67 4.97 0.93 -4.88
CA LEU A 67 4.52 -0.16 -4.02
C LEU A 67 5.67 -0.78 -3.22
N ASP A 68 6.85 -0.90 -3.81
CA ASP A 68 8.02 -1.45 -3.14
C ASP A 68 8.57 -0.52 -2.07
N ALA A 69 8.68 0.78 -2.37
CA ALA A 69 9.05 1.81 -1.40
C ALA A 69 8.07 1.86 -0.23
N TYR A 70 6.77 1.85 -0.54
CA TYR A 70 5.72 1.82 0.47
C TYR A 70 5.81 0.55 1.36
N ARG A 71 6.01 -0.64 0.78
CA ARG A 71 6.22 -1.88 1.55
C ARG A 71 7.49 -1.83 2.40
N ARG A 72 8.57 -1.24 1.89
CA ARG A 72 9.83 -1.06 2.65
C ARG A 72 9.61 -0.14 3.84
N ARG A 73 8.93 0.99 3.66
CA ARG A 73 8.57 1.93 4.73
C ARG A 73 7.71 1.27 5.81
N GLN A 74 6.74 0.43 5.42
CA GLN A 74 5.91 -0.34 6.35
C GLN A 74 6.73 -1.36 7.15
N ARG A 75 7.63 -2.12 6.49
CA ARG A 75 8.55 -3.03 7.21
C ARG A 75 9.46 -2.28 8.17
N TYR A 76 9.98 -1.13 7.75
CA TYR A 76 10.81 -0.29 8.61
C TYR A 76 10.04 0.21 9.82
N ARG A 77 8.82 0.73 9.64
CA ARG A 77 7.94 1.13 10.76
C ARG A 77 7.68 -0.02 11.73
N GLN A 78 7.35 -1.21 11.22
CA GLN A 78 7.15 -2.39 12.08
C GLN A 78 8.42 -2.78 12.86
N LEU A 79 9.60 -2.68 12.25
CA LEU A 79 10.88 -2.93 12.92
C LEU A 79 11.14 -1.86 13.99
N VAL A 80 10.93 -0.59 13.66
CA VAL A 80 11.06 0.52 14.62
C VAL A 80 10.10 0.31 15.79
N ASP A 81 8.82 0.04 15.56
CA ASP A 81 7.85 -0.21 16.62
C ASP A 81 8.23 -1.43 17.47
N ARG A 82 8.77 -2.48 16.85
CA ARG A 82 9.16 -3.72 17.55
C ARG A 82 10.41 -3.54 18.41
N TYR A 83 11.43 -2.82 17.93
CA TYR A 83 12.76 -2.76 18.55
C TYR A 83 13.04 -1.45 19.27
N LEU A 84 12.52 -0.33 18.76
CA LEU A 84 12.70 1.02 19.31
C LEU A 84 11.43 1.55 19.99
N GLY A 85 10.26 1.02 19.63
CA GLY A 85 8.98 1.36 20.27
C GLY A 85 8.97 1.16 21.79
N PRO A 86 9.60 0.12 22.37
CA PRO A 86 9.73 0.00 23.83
C PRO A 86 10.68 1.03 24.46
N ALA A 87 11.72 1.46 23.73
CA ALA A 87 12.74 2.39 24.22
C ALA A 87 12.33 3.87 24.08
N LEU A 88 11.42 4.19 23.15
CA LEU A 88 10.87 5.53 22.92
C LEU A 88 9.52 5.77 23.60
N GLN A 89 9.01 4.77 24.34
CA GLN A 89 7.83 4.95 25.16
C GLN A 89 8.17 5.77 26.41
N ARG A 90 7.80 7.05 26.37
CA ARG A 90 7.24 7.70 27.58
C ARG A 90 6.17 6.73 28.11
N PRO A 91 6.15 6.40 29.42
CA PRO A 91 5.21 5.40 29.93
C PRO A 91 3.83 5.72 29.38
N PRO A 92 3.15 4.74 28.73
CA PRO A 92 1.82 4.99 28.23
C PRO A 92 1.02 5.54 29.41
N ALA A 93 0.39 6.70 29.24
CA ALA A 93 -0.66 7.11 30.17
C ALA A 93 -1.57 5.89 30.35
N PRO A 94 -1.94 5.50 31.58
CA PRO A 94 -2.53 4.21 31.87
C PRO A 94 -3.69 3.94 30.91
N SER A 95 -3.40 3.18 29.86
CA SER A 95 -4.37 2.83 28.85
C SER A 95 -5.08 1.61 29.38
N ALA A 96 -6.41 1.59 29.22
CA ALA A 96 -7.18 0.44 29.61
C ALA A 96 -6.56 -0.81 28.95
N PRO A 97 -6.44 -1.92 29.70
CA PRO A 97 -5.94 -3.17 29.13
C PRO A 97 -6.78 -3.52 27.88
N PRO A 98 -6.13 -4.07 26.83
CA PRO A 98 -6.82 -4.38 25.58
C PRO A 98 -8.01 -5.29 25.85
N THR A 99 -9.17 -4.90 25.31
CA THR A 99 -10.41 -5.64 25.51
C THR A 99 -10.32 -7.02 24.85
N VAL A 100 -11.21 -7.94 25.24
CA VAL A 100 -11.34 -9.25 24.57
C VAL A 100 -11.58 -9.06 23.06
N ALA A 101 -12.29 -8.01 22.68
CA ALA A 101 -12.52 -7.66 21.28
C ALA A 101 -11.26 -7.24 20.53
N ASP A 102 -10.38 -6.45 21.16
CA ASP A 102 -9.10 -6.05 20.58
C ASP A 102 -8.21 -7.27 20.33
N GLN A 103 -8.16 -8.19 21.29
CA GLN A 103 -7.38 -9.42 21.17
C GLN A 103 -7.93 -10.35 20.08
N ALA A 104 -9.26 -10.48 19.99
CA ALA A 104 -9.92 -11.26 18.94
C ALA A 104 -9.68 -10.65 17.55
N LEU A 105 -9.70 -9.32 17.44
CA LEU A 105 -9.40 -8.60 16.20
C LEU A 105 -7.96 -8.85 15.76
N GLN A 106 -6.98 -8.68 16.66
CA GLN A 106 -5.57 -8.91 16.36
C GLN A 106 -5.31 -10.36 15.89
N ARG A 107 -5.86 -11.35 16.59
CA ARG A 107 -5.75 -12.77 16.20
C ARG A 107 -6.49 -13.07 14.89
N GLY A 108 -7.64 -12.46 14.66
CA GLY A 108 -8.39 -12.57 13.41
C GLY A 108 -7.62 -12.01 12.20
N LEU A 109 -7.00 -10.84 12.36
CA LEU A 109 -6.16 -10.20 11.34
C LEU A 109 -4.90 -11.04 11.05
N ALA A 110 -4.29 -11.65 12.07
CA ALA A 110 -3.14 -12.53 11.89
C ALA A 110 -3.46 -13.78 11.04
N ARG A 111 -4.70 -14.28 11.12
CA ARG A 111 -5.19 -15.45 10.35
C ARG A 111 -5.64 -15.10 8.92
N LEU A 112 -5.73 -13.82 8.55
CA LEU A 112 -6.02 -13.43 7.17
C LEU A 112 -4.80 -13.63 6.25
N LYS A 113 -5.06 -13.85 4.96
CA LYS A 113 -4.00 -13.83 3.95
C LYS A 113 -3.35 -12.44 3.93
N PRO A 114 -2.03 -12.30 3.70
CA PRO A 114 -1.34 -11.01 3.73
C PRO A 114 -1.99 -9.95 2.84
N ARG A 115 -2.44 -10.34 1.63
CA ARG A 115 -3.14 -9.44 0.69
C ARG A 115 -4.51 -8.98 1.21
N ASP A 116 -5.24 -9.85 1.91
CA ASP A 116 -6.55 -9.52 2.48
C ASP A 116 -6.37 -8.57 3.69
N ARG A 117 -5.38 -8.83 4.55
CA ARG A 117 -5.04 -7.95 5.68
C ARG A 117 -4.63 -6.56 5.19
N GLN A 118 -3.74 -6.50 4.20
CA GLN A 118 -3.27 -5.23 3.62
C GLN A 118 -4.43 -4.40 3.04
N LEU A 119 -5.41 -5.06 2.41
CA LEU A 119 -6.60 -4.40 1.88
C LEU A 119 -7.39 -3.67 2.99
N LEU A 120 -7.53 -4.30 4.16
CA LEU A 120 -8.21 -3.68 5.30
C LEU A 120 -7.41 -2.53 5.90
N ILE A 121 -6.08 -2.66 5.99
CA ILE A 121 -5.19 -1.59 6.45
C ILE A 121 -5.34 -0.35 5.56
N HIS A 122 -5.23 -0.53 4.24
CA HIS A 122 -5.42 0.56 3.28
C HIS A 122 -6.79 1.23 3.46
N ARG A 123 -7.86 0.46 3.67
CA ARG A 123 -9.20 1.00 3.80
C ARG A 123 -9.45 1.74 5.12
N TYR A 124 -8.97 1.20 6.24
CA TYR A 124 -9.41 1.60 7.58
C TYR A 124 -8.34 2.32 8.40
N SER A 125 -7.06 2.05 8.15
CA SER A 125 -5.96 2.75 8.83
C SER A 125 -5.43 3.90 7.98
N GLU A 126 -5.47 3.76 6.67
CA GLU A 126 -4.93 4.75 5.72
C GLU A 126 -6.03 5.48 4.94
N GLU A 127 -7.29 5.16 5.23
CA GLU A 127 -8.48 5.85 4.71
C GLU A 127 -8.58 5.89 3.18
N TRP A 128 -7.99 4.92 2.47
CA TRP A 128 -8.10 4.85 1.02
C TRP A 128 -9.56 4.70 0.58
N SER A 129 -9.93 5.50 -0.41
CA SER A 129 -11.20 5.37 -1.12
C SER A 129 -11.28 4.05 -1.90
N PHE A 130 -12.50 3.58 -2.16
CA PHE A 130 -12.70 2.41 -3.04
C PHE A 130 -12.12 2.61 -4.44
N ARG A 131 -12.09 3.86 -4.92
CA ARG A 131 -11.46 4.24 -6.19
C ARG A 131 -9.94 4.02 -6.16
N GLN A 132 -9.26 4.42 -5.08
CA GLN A 132 -7.82 4.18 -4.89
C GLN A 132 -7.52 2.68 -4.78
N LEU A 133 -8.34 1.93 -4.02
CA LEU A 133 -8.21 0.47 -3.90
C LEU A 133 -8.38 -0.25 -5.25
N ALA A 134 -9.42 0.11 -6.00
CA ALA A 134 -9.68 -0.43 -7.34
C ALA A 134 -8.52 -0.19 -8.30
N ARG A 135 -8.01 1.04 -8.30
CA ARG A 135 -6.86 1.46 -9.07
C ARG A 135 -5.58 0.70 -8.69
N ALA A 136 -5.35 0.48 -7.40
CA ALA A 136 -4.17 -0.24 -6.90
C ALA A 136 -4.21 -1.74 -7.23
N LEU A 137 -5.40 -2.32 -7.29
CA LEU A 137 -5.63 -3.74 -7.56
C LEU A 137 -5.90 -4.04 -9.05
N ASN A 138 -5.97 -3.01 -9.89
CA ASN A 138 -6.36 -3.09 -11.30
C ASN A 138 -7.73 -3.78 -11.52
N ILE A 139 -8.74 -3.36 -10.75
CA ILE A 139 -10.13 -3.85 -10.83
C ILE A 139 -11.10 -2.67 -10.87
N THR A 140 -12.39 -2.93 -11.09
CA THR A 140 -13.43 -1.90 -11.02
C THR A 140 -13.67 -1.44 -9.58
N GLU A 141 -14.19 -0.22 -9.39
CA GLU A 141 -14.56 0.30 -8.06
C GLU A 141 -15.60 -0.60 -7.36
N GLY A 142 -16.57 -1.13 -8.11
CA GLY A 142 -17.53 -2.13 -7.61
C GLY A 142 -16.86 -3.43 -7.15
N ALA A 143 -15.88 -3.94 -7.91
CA ALA A 143 -15.12 -5.12 -7.53
C ALA A 143 -14.27 -4.88 -6.27
N ALA A 144 -13.72 -3.67 -6.09
CA ALA A 144 -13.00 -3.30 -4.87
C ALA A 144 -13.92 -3.26 -3.65
N LYS A 145 -15.11 -2.65 -3.77
CA LYS A 145 -16.15 -2.65 -2.71
C LYS A 145 -16.51 -4.09 -2.30
N MET A 146 -16.82 -4.94 -3.29
CA MET A 146 -17.15 -6.34 -3.05
C MET A 146 -16.00 -7.12 -2.41
N ARG A 147 -14.76 -6.83 -2.80
CA ARG A 147 -13.58 -7.49 -2.24
C ARG A 147 -13.37 -7.10 -0.78
N VAL A 148 -13.46 -5.81 -0.44
CA VAL A 148 -13.39 -5.32 0.95
C VAL A 148 -14.46 -5.98 1.80
N TYR A 149 -15.72 -5.98 1.33
CA TYR A 149 -16.83 -6.61 2.04
C TYR A 149 -16.58 -8.10 2.30
N ARG A 150 -16.14 -8.87 1.30
CA ARG A 150 -15.82 -10.30 1.45
C ARG A 150 -14.72 -10.53 2.49
N VAL A 151 -13.69 -9.68 2.50
CA VAL A 151 -12.60 -9.77 3.47
C VAL A 151 -13.08 -9.43 4.89
N GLN A 152 -13.93 -8.41 5.07
CA GLN A 152 -14.55 -8.10 6.37
C GLN A 152 -15.37 -9.28 6.91
N ARG A 153 -16.23 -9.89 6.08
CA ARG A 153 -17.01 -11.07 6.47
C ARG A 153 -16.13 -12.28 6.80
N LYS A 154 -14.95 -12.37 6.20
CA LYS A 154 -13.96 -13.40 6.55
C LYS A 154 -13.30 -13.09 7.90
N LEU A 155 -12.93 -11.84 8.14
CA LEU A 155 -12.38 -11.40 9.43
C LEU A 155 -13.37 -11.64 10.57
N GLU A 156 -14.63 -11.25 10.39
CA GLU A 156 -15.69 -11.45 11.40
C GLU A 156 -15.83 -12.94 11.76
N ARG A 157 -15.82 -13.83 10.76
CA ARG A 157 -15.86 -15.28 10.99
C ARG A 157 -14.63 -15.78 11.75
N LEU A 158 -13.45 -15.24 11.47
CA LEU A 158 -12.22 -15.58 12.19
C LEU A 158 -12.28 -15.09 13.65
N MET A 159 -12.74 -13.86 13.89
CA MET A 159 -12.93 -13.32 15.23
C MET A 159 -13.91 -14.18 16.03
N ARG A 160 -15.07 -14.53 15.46
CA ARG A 160 -16.05 -15.44 16.10
C ARG A 160 -15.50 -16.84 16.39
N ARG A 161 -14.47 -17.30 15.67
CA ARG A 161 -13.77 -18.55 16.01
C ARG A 161 -12.85 -18.36 17.20
N VAL A 162 -12.08 -17.26 17.22
CA VAL A 162 -11.22 -16.90 18.36
C VAL A 162 -12.03 -16.78 19.64
N TYR A 163 -13.20 -16.10 19.60
CA TYR A 163 -14.10 -16.03 20.75
C TYR A 163 -14.56 -17.40 21.26
N ARG A 164 -14.84 -18.34 20.36
CA ARG A 164 -15.25 -19.70 20.72
C ARG A 164 -14.10 -20.54 21.26
N GLU A 165 -12.90 -20.36 20.73
CA GLU A 165 -11.67 -21.01 21.21
C GLU A 165 -11.32 -20.54 22.63
N ASP A 166 -11.61 -19.28 22.95
CA ASP A 166 -11.39 -18.68 24.28
C ASP A 166 -12.52 -18.97 25.29
N GLY A 167 -13.55 -19.73 24.90
CA GLY A 167 -14.66 -20.11 25.79
C GLY A 167 -15.70 -19.01 26.05
N HIS A 168 -15.67 -17.91 25.30
CA HIS A 168 -16.64 -16.81 25.43
C HIS A 168 -17.88 -17.05 24.54
N ARG A 169 -19.10 -16.96 25.12
CA ARG A 169 -20.37 -17.01 24.36
C ARG A 169 -20.66 -15.65 23.70
N ILE A 170 -21.21 -15.67 22.48
CA ILE A 170 -21.66 -14.50 21.70
C ILE A 170 -22.87 -13.86 22.36
#